data_AF-A0A972XV07-F1
#
_entry.id   AF-A0A972XV07-F1
#
_cell.length_a   1.000
_cell.length_b   1.000
_cell.length_c   1.000
_cell.angle_alpha   90.00
_cell.angle_beta   90.00
_cell.angle_gamma   90.00
#
_symmetry.space_group_name_H-M   'P 1'
#
loop_
_entity.id
_entity.type
_entity.pdbx_description
1 polymer ?
#
loop_
_entity_poly.entity_id
_entity_poly.type
_entity_poly.pdbx_seq_one_letter_code
_entity_poly.pdbx_strand_id
1 'polypeptide(L)'
;MKTYTVLVIRAEHIASDFGKDTFLAHVEATSVDMAEHHACWEAAKADFVEDDYSFEEMVKQGTLSIGDDYAVLLVIEGKHMDIKTS
;
A
#
# COMPACT_ATOMS: atom_id res chain seq x y z
N MET A 1 -1.78 -19.76 3.93
CA MET A 1 -1.83 -18.33 3.58
C MET A 1 -3.25 -17.99 3.18
N LYS A 2 -3.66 -16.76 3.44
CA LYS A 2 -4.97 -16.21 3.08
C LYS A 2 -4.75 -14.99 2.18
N THR A 3 -5.68 -14.73 1.28
CA THR A 3 -5.67 -13.52 0.47
C THR A 3 -6.34 -12.39 1.25
N TYR A 4 -5.79 -11.19 1.15
CA TYR A 4 -6.35 -9.98 1.72
C TYR A 4 -6.47 -8.91 0.63
N THR A 5 -7.50 -8.09 0.75
CA THR A 5 -7.64 -6.83 0.04
C THR A 5 -7.34 -5.72 1.02
N VAL A 6 -6.39 -4.86 0.70
CA VAL A 6 -5.94 -3.77 1.57
C VAL A 6 -6.04 -2.46 0.81
N LEU A 7 -6.71 -1.47 1.41
CA LEU A 7 -6.73 -0.09 0.90
C LEU A 7 -5.70 0.72 1.67
N VAL A 8 -4.77 1.33 0.95
CA VAL A 8 -3.63 2.09 1.49
C VAL A 8 -3.66 3.50 0.90
N ILE A 9 -3.18 4.50 1.64
CA ILE A 9 -3.00 5.86 1.16
C ILE A 9 -1.69 6.43 1.69
N ARG A 10 -1.01 7.30 0.93
CA ARG A 10 0.11 8.09 1.49
C ARG A 10 -0.41 9.01 2.58
N ALA A 11 0.26 9.03 3.73
CA ALA A 11 -0.19 9.77 4.91
C ALA A 11 -0.33 11.28 4.63
N GLU A 12 0.60 11.85 3.84
CA GLU A 12 0.53 13.25 3.39
C GLU A 12 -0.68 13.54 2.50
N HIS A 13 -1.23 12.52 1.82
CA HIS A 13 -2.37 12.68 0.93
C HIS A 13 -3.73 12.51 1.63
N ILE A 14 -3.75 12.13 2.92
CA ILE A 14 -5.01 12.08 3.70
C ILE A 14 -5.70 13.45 3.74
N ALA A 15 -4.92 14.53 3.70
CA ALA A 15 -5.42 15.91 3.73
C ALA A 15 -5.67 16.52 2.34
N SER A 16 -5.22 15.88 1.25
CA SER A 16 -5.38 16.37 -0.11
C SER A 16 -6.45 15.58 -0.87
N ASP A 17 -7.39 16.26 -1.53
CA ASP A 17 -8.35 15.74 -2.51
C ASP A 17 -8.74 14.25 -2.30
N PHE A 18 -9.55 14.01 -1.26
CA PHE A 18 -10.20 12.74 -0.87
C PHE A 18 -10.06 11.60 -1.90
N GLY A 19 -9.02 10.77 -1.73
CA GLY A 19 -8.94 9.45 -2.36
C GLY A 19 -8.29 9.38 -3.74
N LYS A 20 -7.72 10.48 -4.26
CA LYS A 20 -7.06 10.44 -5.58
C LYS A 20 -5.85 9.49 -5.63
N ASP A 21 -5.20 9.27 -4.49
CA ASP A 21 -3.97 8.46 -4.38
C ASP A 21 -4.14 7.30 -3.39
N THR A 22 -5.34 6.72 -3.34
CA THR A 22 -5.52 5.44 -2.64
C THR A 22 -5.07 4.28 -3.51
N PHE A 23 -4.26 3.40 -2.94
CA PHE A 23 -3.78 2.17 -3.54
C PHE A 23 -4.58 0.96 -3.02
N LEU A 24 -5.15 0.17 -3.93
CA LEU A 24 -5.83 -1.08 -3.59
C LEU A 24 -4.91 -2.27 -3.88
N ALA A 25 -4.43 -2.92 -2.82
CA ALA A 25 -3.54 -4.07 -2.90
C ALA A 25 -4.30 -5.39 -2.70
N HIS A 26 -3.94 -6.42 -3.47
CA HIS A 26 -4.31 -7.81 -3.19
C HIS A 26 -3.06 -8.59 -2.81
N VAL A 27 -2.97 -9.01 -1.55
CA VAL A 27 -1.77 -9.66 -1.01
C VAL A 27 -2.10 -11.01 -0.39
N GLU A 28 -1.15 -11.93 -0.40
CA GLU A 28 -1.23 -13.14 0.39
C GLU A 28 -0.40 -12.99 1.67
N ALA A 29 -1.00 -13.36 2.80
CA ALA A 29 -0.36 -13.24 4.11
C ALA A 29 -0.83 -14.33 5.08
N THR A 30 -0.10 -14.50 6.18
CA THR A 30 -0.48 -15.41 7.28
C THR A 30 -1.25 -14.69 8.40
N SER A 31 -1.18 -13.36 8.46
CA SER A 31 -1.88 -12.49 9.42
C SER A 31 -2.30 -11.17 8.77
N VAL A 32 -3.14 -10.41 9.48
CA VAL A 32 -3.54 -9.05 9.11
C VAL A 32 -2.32 -8.12 9.08
N ASP A 33 -1.51 -8.10 10.14
CA ASP A 33 -0.30 -7.26 10.22
C ASP A 33 0.67 -7.48 9.05
N MET A 34 0.81 -8.74 8.61
CA MET A 34 1.65 -9.08 7.45
C MET A 34 1.00 -8.61 6.14
N ALA A 35 -0.33 -8.68 6.04
CA ALA A 35 -1.05 -8.15 4.88
C ALA A 35 -0.91 -6.63 4.77
N GLU A 36 -1.01 -5.91 5.89
CA GLU A 36 -0.78 -4.47 5.97
C GLU A 36 0.63 -4.12 5.51
N HIS A 37 1.65 -4.79 6.07
CA HIS A 37 3.04 -4.56 5.69
C HIS A 37 3.29 -4.81 4.20
N HIS A 38 2.81 -5.93 3.66
CA HIS A 38 2.95 -6.25 2.24
C HIS A 38 2.23 -5.23 1.35
N ALA A 39 1.04 -4.78 1.74
CA ALA A 39 0.27 -3.81 0.97
C ALA A 39 0.93 -2.43 0.93
N CYS A 40 1.45 -1.94 2.06
CA CYS A 40 2.20 -0.69 2.10
C CYS A 40 3.51 -0.79 1.30
N TRP A 41 4.18 -1.96 1.31
CA TRP A 41 5.36 -2.20 0.49
C TRP A 41 5.05 -2.13 -1.00
N GLU A 42 3.98 -2.78 -1.46
CA GLU A 42 3.55 -2.75 -2.86
C GLU A 42 3.12 -1.34 -3.30
N ALA A 43 2.39 -0.61 -2.45
CA ALA A 43 2.02 0.79 -2.69
C ALA A 43 3.27 1.67 -2.87
N ALA A 44 4.19 1.57 -1.92
CA ALA A 44 5.43 2.33 -1.96
C ALA A 44 6.27 1.99 -3.19
N LYS A 45 6.39 0.72 -3.53
CA LYS A 45 7.09 0.30 -4.74
C LYS A 45 6.43 0.90 -5.99
N ALA A 46 5.10 0.89 -6.09
CA ALA A 46 4.38 1.44 -7.24
C ALA A 46 4.64 2.95 -7.41
N ASP A 47 4.73 3.70 -6.31
CA ASP A 47 5.00 5.15 -6.35
C ASP A 47 6.43 5.48 -6.82
N PHE A 48 7.41 4.62 -6.48
CA PHE A 48 8.84 4.85 -6.77
C PHE A 48 9.40 4.02 -7.94
N VAL A 49 8.57 3.30 -8.71
CA VAL A 49 9.02 2.46 -9.84
C VAL A 49 9.67 3.27 -10.97
N GLU A 50 9.37 4.57 -11.09
CA GLU A 50 9.91 5.45 -12.15
C GLU A 50 11.12 6.31 -11.71
N ASP A 51 11.49 6.31 -10.43
CA ASP A 51 12.61 7.11 -9.94
C ASP A 51 13.96 6.41 -10.20
N ASP A 52 14.98 7.17 -10.60
CA ASP A 52 16.37 6.71 -10.84
C ASP A 52 17.06 6.12 -9.58
N TYR A 53 16.38 6.12 -8.43
CA TYR A 53 16.82 5.53 -7.18
C TYR A 53 16.15 4.16 -6.97
N SER A 54 16.91 3.15 -6.54
CA SER A 54 16.28 1.88 -6.20
C SER A 54 15.45 2.06 -4.92
N PHE A 55 14.16 1.75 -5.00
CA PHE A 55 13.22 1.74 -3.86
C PHE A 55 13.80 1.01 -2.62
N GLU A 56 14.53 -0.10 -2.84
CA GLU A 56 15.20 -0.84 -1.77
C GLU A 56 16.32 -0.03 -1.08
N GLU A 57 17.05 0.82 -1.81
CA GLU A 57 18.04 1.73 -1.22
C GLU A 57 17.37 2.83 -0.40
N MET A 58 16.23 3.36 -0.82
CA MET A 58 15.49 4.38 -0.08
C MET A 58 15.00 3.87 1.28
N VAL A 59 14.42 2.66 1.29
CA VAL A 59 14.02 1.98 2.53
C VAL A 59 15.24 1.71 3.41
N LYS A 60 16.35 1.23 2.82
CA LYS A 60 17.59 0.91 3.57
C LYS A 60 18.25 2.15 4.16
N GLN A 61 18.21 3.29 3.46
CA GLN A 61 18.75 4.56 3.93
C GLN A 61 17.81 5.27 4.92
N GLY A 62 16.58 4.78 5.09
CA GLY A 62 15.59 5.37 5.98
C GLY A 62 14.98 6.66 5.43
N THR A 63 15.12 6.93 4.13
CA THR A 63 14.46 8.06 3.45
C THR A 63 13.01 7.76 3.08
N LEU A 64 12.60 6.51 3.21
CA LEU A 64 11.23 6.03 3.06
C LEU A 64 10.90 5.09 4.22
N SER A 65 9.90 5.45 5.02
CA SER A 65 9.36 4.64 6.12
C SER A 65 7.99 4.09 5.73
N ILE A 66 7.94 2.83 5.31
CA ILE A 66 6.70 2.18 4.84
C ILE A 66 5.56 2.23 5.89
N GLY A 67 5.91 2.24 7.19
CA GLY A 67 4.94 2.29 8.29
C GLY A 67 4.48 3.70 8.68
N ASP A 68 5.27 4.73 8.37
CA ASP A 68 4.93 6.12 8.74
C ASP A 68 4.40 6.92 7.54
N ASP A 69 4.86 6.59 6.32
CA ASP A 69 4.51 7.29 5.08
C ASP A 69 3.21 6.77 4.45
N TYR A 70 2.75 5.58 4.84
CA TYR A 70 1.52 4.97 4.32
C TYR A 70 0.56 4.59 5.45
N ALA A 71 -0.69 4.97 5.30
CA ALA A 71 -1.77 4.62 6.20
C ALA A 71 -2.67 3.53 5.58
N VAL A 72 -2.99 2.51 6.38
CA VAL A 72 -3.98 1.49 6.01
C VAL A 72 -5.37 2.00 6.38
N LEU A 73 -6.26 2.08 5.39
CA LEU A 73 -7.64 2.53 5.56
C LEU A 73 -8.61 1.36 5.77
N LEU A 74 -8.32 0.20 5.16
CA LEU A 74 -9.21 -0.96 5.18
C LEU A 74 -8.43 -2.25 4.93
N VAL A 75 -8.74 -3.30 5.68
CA VAL A 75 -8.25 -4.68 5.44
C VAL A 75 -9.45 -5.62 5.40
N ILE A 76 -9.56 -6.42 4.35
CA ILE A 76 -10.59 -7.45 4.22
C ILE A 76 -9.94 -8.77 3.85
N GLU A 77 -10.25 -9.83 4.60
CA GLU A 77 -9.89 -11.20 4.20
C GLU A 77 -10.73 -11.62 2.97
N GLY A 78 -10.05 -12.01 1.90
CA GLY A 78 -10.65 -12.34 0.60
C GLY A 78 -10.29 -11.34 -0.49
N LYS A 79 -10.57 -11.72 -1.75
CA LYS A 79 -10.31 -10.90 -2.94
C LYS A 79 -11.55 -10.06 -3.28
N HIS A 80 -11.53 -8.80 -2.86
CA HIS A 80 -12.57 -7.82 -3.13
C HIS A 80 -12.06 -6.91 -4.24
N MET A 81 -12.85 -6.76 -5.30
CA MET A 81 -12.51 -5.84 -6.39
C MET A 81 -13.36 -4.60 -6.26
N ASP A 82 -12.81 -3.47 -6.72
CA ASP A 82 -13.60 -2.29 -6.94
C ASP A 82 -14.77 -2.60 -7.89
N ILE A 83 -15.88 -1.88 -7.76
CA ILE A 83 -17.06 -2.11 -8.61
C ILE A 83 -16.61 -2.06 -10.07
N LYS A 84 -16.77 -3.17 -10.80
CA LYS A 84 -16.60 -3.18 -12.26
C LYS A 84 -17.60 -2.19 -12.85
N THR A 85 -17.19 -0.97 -13.13
CA THR A 85 -17.95 -0.10 -14.03
C THR A 85 -17.94 -0.76 -15.40
N SER A 86 -19.12 -1.18 -15.82
CA SER A 86 -19.41 -1.80 -17.11
C SER A 86 -19.18 -0.83 -18.25
#